data_AF-A0A6P7FTJ1-F1
#
_entry.id   AF-A0A6P7FTJ1-F1
#
_cell.length_a   1.000
_cell.length_b   1.000
_cell.length_c   1.000
_cell.angle_alpha   90.00
_cell.angle_beta   90.00
_cell.angle_gamma   90.00
#
_symmetry.space_group_name_H-M   'P 1'
#
loop_
_entity.id
_entity.type
_entity.pdbx_description
1 polymer ?
#
loop_
_entity_poly.entity_id
_entity_poly.type
_entity_poly.pdbx_seq_one_letter_code
_entity_poly.pdbx_strand_id
1 'polypeptide(L)'
;MIPNFFKTHFLHALTQYKNYLLIYTDAFKTINGVGACFLTSHEHSIYKLSPETSIFTDELSAIIKALTFILKKKLPKSLILLAVMTSISQVYPSHPTLQQIKLILYHIYQNNLTVEFFWVPSHVGINGNEKAARSAVTSTASSVENLTVHLDLKPYLKAKLHDVWQNQWNTSNTKLVEIKSSVLPWNFWPPKR
;
A
#
# COMPACT_ATOMS: atom_id res chain seq x y z
N MET A 1 10.20 12.90 -22.73
CA MET A 1 10.30 11.79 -23.69
C MET A 1 9.94 10.43 -23.07
N ILE A 2 10.36 10.16 -21.82
CA ILE A 2 10.11 8.90 -21.08
C ILE A 2 8.61 8.59 -20.79
N PRO A 3 7.74 9.56 -20.41
CA PRO A 3 6.34 9.25 -20.07
C PRO A 3 5.51 8.70 -21.24
N ASN A 4 5.77 9.21 -22.45
CA ASN A 4 5.05 8.76 -23.66
C ASN A 4 5.41 7.33 -24.04
N PHE A 5 6.67 6.90 -23.81
CA PHE A 5 7.07 5.52 -24.07
C PHE A 5 6.29 4.53 -23.19
N PHE A 6 6.24 4.78 -21.88
CA PHE A 6 5.48 3.93 -20.94
C PHE A 6 3.99 3.93 -21.25
N LYS A 7 3.41 5.09 -21.56
CA LYS A 7 2.00 5.19 -21.94
C LYS A 7 1.69 4.40 -23.20
N THR A 8 2.51 4.51 -24.25
CA THR A 8 2.32 3.75 -25.50
C THR A 8 2.47 2.26 -25.28
N HIS A 9 3.51 1.82 -24.55
CA HIS A 9 3.72 0.42 -24.23
C HIS A 9 2.57 -0.17 -23.41
N PHE A 10 2.10 0.57 -22.41
CA PHE A 10 0.93 0.19 -21.61
C PHE A 10 -0.33 0.04 -22.48
N LEU A 11 -0.64 1.04 -23.32
CA LEU A 11 -1.79 0.98 -24.22
C LEU A 11 -1.70 -0.18 -25.20
N HIS A 12 -0.50 -0.50 -25.69
CA HIS A 12 -0.26 -1.67 -26.53
C HIS A 12 -0.52 -2.98 -25.77
N ALA A 13 0.00 -3.12 -24.55
CA ALA A 13 -0.24 -4.30 -23.72
C ALA A 13 -1.74 -4.49 -23.44
N LEU A 14 -2.48 -3.41 -23.17
CA LEU A 14 -3.94 -3.47 -22.96
C LEU A 14 -4.72 -4.02 -24.16
N THR A 15 -4.16 -4.00 -25.37
CA THR A 15 -4.83 -4.60 -26.54
C THR A 15 -5.00 -6.11 -26.43
N GLN A 16 -4.18 -6.79 -25.61
CA GLN A 16 -4.32 -8.22 -25.30
C GLN A 16 -5.44 -8.49 -24.29
N TYR A 17 -5.89 -7.45 -23.59
CA TYR A 17 -6.83 -7.53 -22.47
C TYR A 17 -8.21 -6.92 -22.78
N LYS A 18 -8.59 -6.82 -24.05
CA LYS A 18 -9.87 -6.19 -24.47
C LYS A 18 -11.12 -6.78 -23.80
N ASN A 19 -11.08 -8.06 -23.44
CA ASN A 19 -12.21 -8.76 -22.81
C ASN A 19 -12.08 -8.86 -21.28
N TYR A 20 -11.10 -8.19 -20.68
CA TYR A 20 -10.87 -8.18 -19.24
C TYR A 20 -11.51 -6.93 -18.64
N LEU A 21 -12.09 -7.05 -17.45
CA LEU A 21 -12.41 -5.88 -16.64
C LEU A 21 -11.10 -5.28 -16.08
N LEU A 22 -10.84 -4.02 -16.41
CA LEU A 22 -9.71 -3.29 -15.83
C LEU A 22 -10.07 -2.83 -14.42
N ILE A 23 -9.23 -3.19 -13.45
CA ILE A 23 -9.36 -2.78 -12.05
C ILE A 23 -8.09 -2.04 -11.65
N TYR A 24 -8.21 -0.75 -11.37
CA TYR A 24 -7.10 0.08 -10.90
C TYR A 24 -7.08 0.07 -9.39
N THR A 25 -5.93 -0.22 -8.80
CA THR A 25 -5.72 -0.15 -7.35
C THR A 25 -4.65 0.85 -7.03
N ASP A 26 -4.86 1.68 -6.02
CA ASP A 26 -3.86 2.61 -5.54
C ASP A 26 -4.02 2.87 -4.04
N ALA A 27 -2.94 3.28 -3.41
CA ALA A 27 -2.94 3.72 -2.03
C ALA A 27 -2.12 5.00 -1.85
N PHE A 28 -2.45 5.73 -0.80
CA PHE A 28 -1.85 7.01 -0.49
C PHE A 28 -1.63 7.10 1.01
N LYS A 29 -0.43 7.54 1.39
CA LYS A 29 -0.07 7.76 2.79
C LYS A 29 0.60 9.12 2.97
N THR A 30 0.09 9.87 3.94
CA THR A 30 0.69 11.11 4.47
C THR A 30 0.81 11.02 5.98
N ILE A 31 1.43 12.03 6.58
CA ILE A 31 1.56 12.14 8.04
C ILE A 31 0.19 12.28 8.74
N ASN A 32 -0.83 12.78 8.03
CA ASN A 32 -2.16 13.09 8.59
C ASN A 32 -3.27 12.14 8.11
N GLY A 33 -2.97 11.24 7.18
CA GLY A 33 -4.01 10.42 6.56
C GLY A 33 -3.46 9.29 5.71
N VAL A 34 -4.19 8.18 5.75
CA VAL A 34 -3.95 6.97 4.96
C VAL A 34 -5.20 6.71 4.13
N GLY A 35 -5.00 6.18 2.94
CA GLY A 35 -6.06 5.94 1.97
C GLY A 35 -5.74 4.81 1.03
N ALA A 36 -6.73 3.98 0.74
CA ALA A 36 -6.61 2.94 -0.26
C ALA A 36 -7.88 2.91 -1.11
N CYS A 37 -7.75 2.54 -2.38
CA CYS A 37 -8.90 2.39 -3.25
C CYS A 37 -8.72 1.31 -4.31
N PHE A 38 -9.85 0.81 -4.78
CA PHE A 38 -9.92 0.18 -6.09
C PHE A 38 -11.00 0.86 -6.93
N LEU A 39 -10.75 0.97 -8.23
CA LEU A 39 -11.64 1.58 -9.22
C LEU A 39 -11.82 0.67 -10.43
N THR A 40 -13.04 0.57 -10.93
CA THR A 40 -13.38 -0.05 -12.21
C THR A 40 -14.19 0.93 -13.06
N SER A 41 -14.58 0.53 -14.27
CA SER A 41 -15.50 1.33 -15.10
C SER A 41 -16.89 1.53 -14.49
N HIS A 42 -17.30 0.70 -13.52
CA HIS A 42 -18.68 0.67 -13.01
C HIS A 42 -18.79 0.84 -11.49
N GLU A 43 -17.75 0.45 -10.75
CA GLU A 43 -17.76 0.39 -9.28
C GLU A 43 -16.42 0.89 -8.73
N HIS A 44 -16.49 1.51 -7.56
CA HIS A 44 -15.32 1.98 -6.82
C HIS A 44 -15.47 1.69 -5.33
N SER A 45 -14.36 1.44 -4.66
CA SER A 45 -14.28 1.43 -3.20
C SER A 45 -13.12 2.29 -2.77
N ILE A 46 -13.42 3.26 -1.93
CA ILE A 46 -12.47 4.23 -1.38
C ILE A 46 -12.63 4.14 0.13
N TYR A 47 -11.55 3.89 0.84
CA TYR A 47 -11.59 3.63 2.27
C TYR A 47 -10.28 4.01 2.95
N LYS A 48 -10.34 4.14 4.26
CA LYS A 48 -9.23 4.55 5.11
C LYS A 48 -8.78 3.38 5.95
N LEU A 49 -7.47 3.23 6.10
CA LEU A 49 -6.84 2.28 7.02
C LEU A 49 -6.26 3.02 8.23
N SER A 50 -5.87 2.25 9.24
CA SER A 50 -5.27 2.79 10.46
C SER A 50 -4.00 3.58 10.12
N PRO A 51 -3.75 4.78 10.69
CA PRO A 51 -2.55 5.57 10.41
C PRO A 51 -1.21 4.82 10.58
N GLU A 52 -1.23 3.77 11.39
CA GLU A 52 -0.11 2.91 11.72
C GLU A 52 0.29 1.97 10.56
N THR A 53 -0.59 1.68 9.60
CA THR A 53 -0.33 0.73 8.49
C THR A 53 0.72 1.27 7.53
N SER A 54 1.60 0.43 6.99
CA SER A 54 2.55 0.89 5.97
C SER A 54 1.83 1.10 4.63
N ILE A 55 2.40 1.99 3.77
CA ILE A 55 1.89 2.17 2.40
C ILE A 55 1.79 0.84 1.66
N PHE A 56 2.74 -0.05 1.91
CA PHE A 56 2.74 -1.40 1.36
C PHE A 56 1.51 -2.21 1.80
N THR A 57 1.17 -2.21 3.09
CA THR A 57 -0.06 -2.85 3.58
C THR A 57 -1.31 -2.25 2.97
N ASP A 58 -1.33 -0.93 2.76
CA ASP A 58 -2.47 -0.23 2.15
C ASP A 58 -2.66 -0.64 0.68
N GLU A 59 -1.58 -0.73 -0.10
CA GLU A 59 -1.61 -1.22 -1.47
C GLU A 59 -2.08 -2.68 -1.54
N LEU A 60 -1.61 -3.55 -0.63
CA LEU A 60 -2.08 -4.93 -0.54
C LEU A 60 -3.57 -5.02 -0.15
N SER A 61 -4.04 -4.14 0.72
CA SER A 61 -5.45 -4.08 1.11
C SER A 61 -6.33 -3.70 -0.09
N ALA A 62 -5.89 -2.75 -0.94
CA ALA A 62 -6.57 -2.39 -2.18
C ALA A 62 -6.74 -3.60 -3.11
N ILE A 63 -5.69 -4.41 -3.23
CA ILE A 63 -5.71 -5.67 -3.99
C ILE A 63 -6.69 -6.68 -3.37
N ILE A 64 -6.70 -6.86 -2.04
CA ILE A 64 -7.67 -7.75 -1.36
C ILE A 64 -9.11 -7.35 -1.69
N LYS A 65 -9.42 -6.05 -1.63
CA LYS A 65 -10.77 -5.57 -1.98
C LYS A 65 -11.12 -5.84 -3.43
N ALA A 66 -10.21 -5.56 -4.36
CA ALA A 66 -10.39 -5.85 -5.77
C ALA A 66 -10.64 -7.36 -6.02
N LEU A 67 -9.86 -8.25 -5.42
CA LEU A 67 -10.01 -9.70 -5.55
C LEU A 67 -11.32 -10.21 -4.93
N THR A 68 -11.68 -9.67 -3.76
CA THR A 68 -12.95 -10.00 -3.10
C THR A 68 -14.14 -9.58 -3.96
N PHE A 69 -14.05 -8.41 -4.58
CA PHE A 69 -15.04 -7.92 -5.54
C PHE A 69 -15.16 -8.85 -6.76
N ILE A 70 -14.04 -9.26 -7.36
CA ILE A 70 -14.00 -10.22 -8.47
C ILE A 70 -14.71 -11.52 -8.09
N LEU A 71 -14.38 -12.10 -6.94
CA LEU A 71 -14.96 -13.35 -6.47
C LEU A 71 -16.47 -13.21 -6.21
N LYS A 72 -16.88 -12.13 -5.52
CA LYS A 72 -18.29 -11.87 -5.19
C LYS A 72 -19.16 -11.68 -6.44
N LYS A 73 -18.64 -10.97 -7.45
CA LYS A 73 -19.35 -10.70 -8.70
C LYS A 73 -19.16 -11.80 -9.75
N LYS A 74 -18.33 -12.81 -9.47
CA LYS A 74 -17.95 -13.91 -10.39
C LYS A 74 -17.45 -13.39 -11.74
N LEU A 75 -16.54 -12.41 -11.71
CA LEU A 75 -16.03 -11.79 -12.93
C LEU A 75 -15.10 -12.76 -13.68
N PRO A 76 -15.39 -13.13 -14.94
CA PRO A 76 -14.70 -14.21 -15.63
C PRO A 76 -13.24 -13.88 -15.95
N LYS A 77 -12.95 -12.63 -16.34
CA LYS A 77 -11.61 -12.15 -16.69
C LYS A 77 -11.40 -10.74 -16.16
N SER A 78 -10.39 -10.56 -15.32
CA SER A 78 -10.06 -9.27 -14.71
C SER A 78 -8.57 -9.00 -14.75
N LEU A 79 -8.19 -7.75 -15.03
CA LEU A 79 -6.81 -7.29 -15.02
C LEU A 79 -6.65 -6.27 -13.89
N ILE A 80 -5.88 -6.60 -12.87
CA ILE A 80 -5.58 -5.70 -11.76
C ILE A 80 -4.31 -4.91 -12.11
N LEU A 81 -4.47 -3.60 -12.15
CA LEU A 81 -3.44 -2.61 -12.47
C LEU A 81 -2.93 -2.01 -11.16
N LEU A 82 -1.65 -2.21 -10.86
CA LEU A 82 -1.08 -1.93 -9.54
C LEU A 82 0.35 -1.40 -9.60
N ALA A 83 0.80 -0.74 -8.53
CA ALA A 83 2.17 -0.25 -8.38
C ALA A 83 3.13 -1.28 -7.76
N VAL A 84 2.63 -2.31 -7.06
CA VAL A 84 3.44 -3.24 -6.24
C VAL A 84 3.47 -4.67 -6.79
N MET A 85 4.25 -4.91 -7.85
CA MET A 85 4.20 -6.21 -8.55
C MET A 85 5.12 -7.28 -7.96
N THR A 86 6.26 -6.89 -7.39
CA THR A 86 7.31 -7.83 -6.97
C THR A 86 6.93 -8.69 -5.77
N SER A 87 5.97 -8.26 -4.96
CA SER A 87 5.60 -8.98 -3.73
C SER A 87 4.54 -10.06 -3.96
N ILE A 88 3.68 -9.88 -4.97
CA ILE A 88 2.61 -10.84 -5.30
C ILE A 88 3.18 -12.12 -5.92
N SER A 89 4.34 -12.05 -6.59
CA SER A 89 5.00 -13.20 -7.21
C SER A 89 5.67 -14.14 -6.20
N GLN A 90 5.86 -13.72 -4.95
CA GLN A 90 6.47 -14.56 -3.91
C GLN A 90 5.63 -15.83 -3.67
N VAL A 91 6.26 -16.99 -3.64
CA VAL A 91 5.56 -18.27 -3.44
C VAL A 91 5.13 -18.43 -1.98
N TYR A 92 6.02 -18.12 -1.04
CA TYR A 92 5.78 -18.26 0.41
C TYR A 92 6.01 -16.92 1.13
N PRO A 93 5.04 -15.98 1.05
CA PRO A 93 5.18 -14.69 1.70
C PRO A 93 5.03 -14.82 3.21
N SER A 94 5.89 -14.14 3.97
CA SER A 94 5.76 -14.02 5.44
C SER A 94 4.71 -12.99 5.85
N HIS A 95 4.36 -12.05 4.96
CA HIS A 95 3.41 -11.00 5.22
C HIS A 95 1.97 -11.55 5.27
N PRO A 96 1.22 -11.40 6.38
CA PRO A 96 -0.13 -11.98 6.52
C PRO A 96 -1.10 -11.53 5.41
N THR A 97 -1.07 -10.25 5.03
CA THR A 97 -1.91 -9.72 3.94
C THR A 97 -1.60 -10.36 2.58
N LEU A 98 -0.33 -10.70 2.30
CA LEU A 98 0.01 -11.43 1.08
C LEU A 98 -0.48 -12.88 1.12
N GLN A 99 -0.39 -13.54 2.29
CA GLN A 99 -0.94 -14.88 2.46
C GLN A 99 -2.45 -14.88 2.20
N GLN A 100 -3.17 -13.87 2.70
CA GLN A 100 -4.59 -13.68 2.41
C GLN A 100 -4.85 -13.48 0.91
N ILE A 101 -4.05 -12.67 0.21
CA ILE A 101 -4.13 -12.51 -1.24
C ILE A 101 -3.98 -13.86 -1.95
N LYS A 102 -3.00 -14.69 -1.56
CA LYS A 102 -2.79 -16.02 -2.15
C LYS A 102 -4.00 -16.95 -1.92
N LEU A 103 -4.59 -16.92 -0.73
CA LEU A 103 -5.81 -17.68 -0.44
C LEU A 103 -6.97 -17.24 -1.32
N ILE A 104 -7.20 -15.93 -1.50
CA ILE A 104 -8.26 -15.43 -2.37
C ILE A 104 -7.99 -15.81 -3.83
N LEU A 105 -6.74 -15.71 -4.30
CA LEU A 105 -6.36 -16.14 -5.64
C LEU A 105 -6.62 -17.64 -5.86
N TYR A 106 -6.34 -18.46 -4.86
CA TYR A 106 -6.70 -19.88 -4.90
C TYR A 106 -8.21 -20.08 -5.06
N HIS A 107 -9.03 -19.34 -4.30
CA HIS A 107 -10.49 -19.42 -4.45
C HIS A 107 -10.98 -18.94 -5.84
N ILE A 108 -10.36 -17.89 -6.39
CA ILE A 108 -10.65 -17.40 -7.74
C ILE A 108 -10.37 -18.49 -8.78
N TYR A 109 -9.21 -19.16 -8.67
CA TYR A 109 -8.85 -20.28 -9.52
C TYR A 109 -9.86 -21.43 -9.41
N GLN A 110 -10.25 -21.81 -8.19
CA GLN A 110 -11.26 -22.86 -7.96
C GLN A 110 -12.63 -22.54 -8.57
N ASN A 111 -12.94 -21.26 -8.77
CA ASN A 111 -14.19 -20.81 -9.40
C ASN A 111 -14.06 -20.62 -10.93
N ASN A 112 -12.97 -21.09 -11.55
CA ASN A 112 -12.67 -20.94 -12.98
C ASN A 112 -12.66 -19.46 -13.45
N LEU A 113 -12.27 -18.55 -12.56
CA LEU A 113 -12.12 -17.13 -12.89
C LEU A 113 -10.65 -16.85 -13.22
N THR A 114 -10.42 -15.90 -14.13
CA THR A 114 -9.07 -15.48 -14.53
C THR A 114 -8.76 -14.10 -13.98
N VAL A 115 -7.66 -14.00 -13.24
CA VAL A 115 -7.10 -12.71 -12.78
C VAL A 115 -5.66 -12.63 -13.21
N GLU A 116 -5.33 -11.50 -13.86
CA GLU A 116 -3.97 -11.14 -14.21
C GLU A 116 -3.58 -9.83 -13.54
N PHE A 117 -2.27 -9.65 -13.37
CA PHE A 117 -1.69 -8.47 -12.75
C PHE A 117 -0.81 -7.75 -13.76
N PHE A 118 -0.90 -6.42 -13.79
CA PHE A 118 -0.07 -5.60 -14.66
C PHE A 118 0.44 -4.39 -13.88
N TRP A 119 1.75 -4.18 -13.92
CA TRP A 119 2.36 -3.05 -13.26
C TRP A 119 2.17 -1.78 -14.07
N VAL A 120 1.77 -0.71 -13.40
CA VAL A 120 1.59 0.60 -14.04
C VAL A 120 2.42 1.64 -13.29
N PRO A 121 3.31 2.38 -14.00
CA PRO A 121 4.03 3.47 -13.37
C PRO A 121 3.08 4.61 -12.96
N SER A 122 3.34 5.19 -11.79
CA SER A 122 2.58 6.35 -11.32
C SER A 122 2.88 7.59 -12.16
N HIS A 123 1.88 8.47 -12.30
CA HIS A 123 1.99 9.80 -12.91
C HIS A 123 2.48 9.87 -14.38
N VAL A 124 2.17 8.85 -15.19
CA VAL A 124 2.52 8.83 -16.63
C VAL A 124 1.37 9.20 -17.58
N GLY A 125 0.28 9.81 -17.11
CA GLY A 125 -0.83 10.21 -18.00
C GLY A 125 -1.82 9.09 -18.32
N ILE A 126 -1.89 8.02 -17.52
CA ILE A 126 -2.89 6.94 -17.65
C ILE A 126 -4.10 7.30 -16.81
N ASN A 127 -5.21 7.65 -17.47
CA ASN A 127 -6.38 8.24 -16.85
C ASN A 127 -6.95 7.40 -15.68
N GLY A 128 -7.05 6.07 -15.83
CA GLY A 128 -7.55 5.21 -14.75
C GLY A 128 -6.64 5.18 -13.53
N ASN A 129 -5.32 5.15 -13.75
CA ASN A 129 -4.32 5.17 -12.67
C ASN A 129 -4.33 6.51 -11.93
N GLU A 130 -4.38 7.62 -12.68
CA GLU A 130 -4.45 8.96 -12.10
C GLU A 130 -5.75 9.23 -11.34
N LYS A 131 -6.86 8.60 -11.76
CA LYS A 131 -8.11 8.63 -10.99
C LYS A 131 -7.96 7.87 -9.68
N ALA A 132 -7.35 6.67 -9.69
CA ALA A 132 -7.11 5.88 -8.49
C ALA A 132 -6.24 6.65 -7.49
N ALA A 133 -5.14 7.25 -7.95
CA ALA A 133 -4.29 8.10 -7.12
C ALA A 133 -5.07 9.23 -6.44
N ARG A 134 -5.87 9.98 -7.21
CA ARG A 134 -6.70 11.07 -6.67
C ARG A 134 -7.76 10.55 -5.69
N SER A 135 -8.40 9.43 -6.00
CA SER A 135 -9.41 8.82 -5.13
C SER A 135 -8.81 8.36 -3.80
N ALA A 136 -7.63 7.74 -3.82
CA ALA A 136 -6.91 7.34 -2.62
C ALA A 136 -6.59 8.55 -1.73
N VAL A 137 -6.20 9.69 -2.31
CA VAL A 137 -5.98 10.95 -1.55
C VAL A 137 -7.27 11.44 -0.89
N THR A 138 -8.41 11.40 -1.59
CA THR A 138 -9.69 11.90 -1.05
C THR A 138 -10.33 11.00 0.01
N SER A 139 -9.82 9.77 0.19
CA SER A 139 -10.33 8.79 1.16
C SER A 139 -10.13 9.19 2.63
N THR A 140 -9.38 10.27 2.91
CA THR A 140 -9.06 10.72 4.27
C THR A 140 -10.29 11.03 5.13
N ALA A 141 -11.45 11.24 4.49
CA ALA A 141 -12.74 11.51 5.14
C ALA A 141 -13.58 10.25 5.44
N SER A 142 -13.16 9.05 5.00
CA SER A 142 -13.89 7.80 5.22
C SER A 142 -13.64 7.21 6.62
N SER A 143 -14.56 6.36 7.09
CA SER A 143 -14.41 5.59 8.32
C SER A 143 -13.19 4.66 8.26
N VAL A 144 -12.44 4.57 9.35
CA VAL A 144 -11.23 3.73 9.44
C VAL A 144 -11.61 2.25 9.49
N GLU A 145 -11.04 1.46 8.59
CA GLU A 145 -11.05 0.00 8.66
C GLU A 145 -9.86 -0.49 9.49
N ASN A 146 -10.14 -1.33 10.48
CA ASN A 146 -9.12 -1.90 11.36
C ASN A 146 -8.43 -3.09 10.66
N LEU A 147 -7.40 -2.79 9.88
CA LEU A 147 -6.54 -3.81 9.28
C LEU A 147 -5.09 -3.51 9.67
N THR A 148 -4.74 -3.79 10.92
CA THR A 148 -3.37 -3.58 11.43
C THR A 148 -2.64 -4.90 11.50
N VAL A 149 -1.54 -5.03 10.76
CA VAL A 149 -0.65 -6.20 10.84
C VAL A 149 0.47 -5.98 11.84
N HIS A 150 0.93 -7.04 12.49
CA HIS A 150 2.02 -6.95 13.48
C HIS A 150 3.31 -6.33 12.92
N LEU A 151 3.55 -6.50 11.61
CA LEU A 151 4.70 -5.94 10.88
C LEU A 151 4.67 -4.41 10.84
N ASP A 152 3.48 -3.80 10.86
CA ASP A 152 3.28 -2.35 10.89
C ASP A 152 3.22 -1.82 12.33
N LEU A 153 2.63 -2.59 13.24
CA LEU A 153 2.53 -2.22 14.66
C LEU A 153 3.89 -2.13 15.35
N LYS A 154 4.80 -3.08 15.06
CA LYS A 154 6.11 -3.12 15.72
C LYS A 154 6.95 -1.84 15.50
N PRO A 155 7.17 -1.34 14.26
CA PRO A 155 7.90 -0.10 14.05
C PRO A 155 7.16 1.11 14.62
N TYR A 156 5.81 1.14 14.53
CA TYR A 156 5.01 2.20 15.13
C TYR A 156 5.17 2.28 16.66
N LEU A 157 5.01 1.16 17.37
CA LEU A 157 5.18 1.10 18.82
C LEU A 157 6.60 1.47 19.24
N LYS A 158 7.61 1.02 18.49
CA LYS A 158 9.00 1.38 18.74
C LYS A 158 9.22 2.89 18.60
N ALA A 159 8.66 3.52 17.57
CA ALA A 159 8.73 4.97 17.40
C ALA A 159 8.04 5.71 18.56
N LYS A 160 6.83 5.28 18.96
CA LYS A 160 6.12 5.87 20.11
C LYS A 160 6.87 5.74 21.43
N LEU A 161 7.48 4.58 21.69
CA LEU A 161 8.33 4.39 22.86
C LEU A 161 9.54 5.31 22.82
N HIS A 162 10.17 5.48 21.66
CA HIS A 162 11.26 6.44 21.49
C HIS A 162 10.80 7.88 21.73
N ASP A 163 9.64 8.30 21.24
CA ASP A 163 9.10 9.65 21.47
C ASP A 163 8.87 9.90 22.97
N VAL A 164 8.25 8.95 23.67
CA VAL A 164 8.01 9.05 25.12
C VAL A 164 9.34 9.16 25.86
N TRP A 165 10.30 8.30 25.52
CA TRP A 165 11.61 8.32 26.17
C TRP A 165 12.37 9.61 25.86
N GLN A 166 12.33 10.08 24.61
CA GLN A 166 12.95 11.33 24.20
C GLN A 166 12.34 12.52 24.93
N ASN A 167 11.02 12.55 25.11
CA ASN A 167 10.34 13.60 25.86
C ASN A 167 10.75 13.61 27.34
N GLN A 168 10.83 12.43 27.98
CA GLN A 168 11.33 12.31 29.35
C GLN A 168 12.80 12.71 29.48
N TRP A 169 13.61 12.40 28.47
CA TRP A 169 15.01 12.78 28.44
C TRP A 169 15.17 14.30 28.30
N ASN A 170 14.39 14.93 27.42
CA ASN A 170 14.39 16.38 27.22
C ASN A 170 13.93 17.17 28.46
N THR A 171 13.09 16.58 29.32
CA THR A 171 12.65 17.20 30.57
C THR A 171 13.56 16.87 31.77
N SER A 172 14.58 16.04 31.57
CA SER A 172 15.57 15.71 32.61
C SER A 172 16.48 16.90 32.88
N ASN A 173 16.70 17.24 34.15
CA ASN A 173 17.60 18.32 34.55
C ASN A 173 19.05 17.85 34.76
N THR A 174 19.49 16.84 33.99
CA THR A 174 20.84 16.28 34.15
C THR A 174 21.81 16.88 33.12
N LYS A 175 23.06 17.12 33.54
CA LYS A 175 24.14 17.57 32.63
C LYS A 175 24.40 16.61 31.46
N LEU A 176 23.93 15.37 31.55
CA LEU A 176 24.04 14.37 30.49
C LEU A 176 23.19 14.74 29.25
N VAL A 177 22.08 15.46 29.43
CA VAL A 177 21.23 15.93 28.32
C VAL A 177 22.00 16.90 27.41
N GLU A 178 22.85 17.75 27.99
CA GLU A 178 23.72 18.68 27.25
C GLU A 178 24.74 17.95 26.38
N ILE A 179 25.25 16.81 26.87
CA ILE A 179 26.23 16.00 26.14
C ILE A 179 25.54 15.16 25.06
N LYS A 180 24.40 14.57 25.39
CA LYS A 180 23.65 13.65 24.53
C LYS A 180 22.19 14.04 24.53
N SER A 181 21.77 14.89 23.59
CA SER A 181 20.39 15.38 23.52
C SER A 181 19.38 14.35 23.00
N SER A 182 19.83 13.28 22.33
CA SER A 182 18.94 12.23 21.82
C SER A 182 19.03 10.93 22.61
N VAL A 183 17.93 10.20 22.77
CA VAL A 183 17.91 8.84 23.35
C VAL A 183 18.41 7.78 22.36
N LEU A 184 18.54 8.10 21.08
CA LEU A 184 19.04 7.19 20.05
C LEU A 184 20.55 6.88 20.23
N PRO A 185 21.05 5.79 19.62
CA PRO A 185 22.48 5.49 19.60
C PRO A 185 23.30 6.66 19.03
N TRP A 186 24.55 6.78 19.46
CA TRP A 186 25.47 7.77 18.90
C TRP A 186 25.74 7.47 17.43
N ASN A 187 25.53 8.47 16.56
CA ASN A 187 25.94 8.37 15.15
C ASN A 187 27.47 8.32 15.01
N PHE A 188 28.16 9.02 15.92
CA PHE A 188 29.62 9.05 16.03
C PHE A 188 29.99 9.12 17.51
N TRP A 189 31.08 8.44 17.91
CA TRP A 189 31.57 8.51 19.28
C TRP A 189 32.04 9.94 19.59
N PRO A 190 31.71 10.49 20.76
CA PRO A 190 32.31 11.75 21.20
C PRO A 190 33.84 11.60 21.26
N PRO A 191 34.61 12.64 20.88
CA PRO A 191 36.06 12.59 20.89
C PRO A 191 36.57 12.22 22.29
N LYS A 192 37.54 11.30 22.36
CA LYS A 192 38.18 10.93 23.61
C LYS A 192 38.87 12.18 24.19
N ARG A 193 38.60 12.44 25.47
CA ARG A 193 39.32 13.48 26.25
C ARG A 193 40.76 13.09 26.48
#